data_AF-A0A1Z9M526-F1
#
_entry.id   AF-A0A1Z9M526-F1
#
_cell.length_a   1.000
_cell.length_b   1.000
_cell.length_c   1.000
_cell.angle_alpha   90.00
_cell.angle_beta   90.00
_cell.angle_gamma   90.00
#
_symmetry.space_group_name_H-M   'P 1'
#
loop_
_entity.id
_entity.type
_entity.pdbx_description
1 polymer ?
#
loop_
_entity_poly.entity_id
_entity_poly.type
_entity_poly.pdbx_seq_one_letter_code
_entity_poly.pdbx_strand_id
1 'polypeptide(L)'
;DTPIGGFQMNVDGTLSGGSGGDAEGAGFLINAGGQTILGFSLSGATFGPGSGTMIVLSGSDITTLTNIVISDAAGGQLDLSFEAPAALVADCSDEYPDCASNEVDCAGECDGDAAADCAGECGGSALVDCEGTCNGNVLIDECGECGGSGISDGFCDCDGNVEDCAGECGGDAIVDDCGECGGDGSSCSDSTVDISIDLHSGANLISFYGLPEDASVANMMSSLGEIATGVIGEGVAATPNPVLGWVGSLTSISPTSGYWVKTSDDAMLTVLDAIPTDPSINYNLHVGANLISFPIEGSVSIASGIPDDVEASFTGVIGEGVAATPNPVLGWVGSLTLWQGGKGYWVKSDADLDFSFDLSTSGGMGRSSEVLKRAPEGLGYAQSTQQAFYFVENIEMEEYSINHGDWILVYNGNVLVGARQWNGAYTDIPAMGYDGSIETVGYCVDGDKLRVKVVTASGDEYQVGRSLPVWSNNELYTLGSLAAVEVPEKMLISSVYPNPFNPTTSIQFSIPSDGLVDVHIYSIDGREVSHLVHDNFTRGYHEVTWNASNVSSGLYLLALKYGEHMETQKLMLMK
;
A
#
# COMPACT_ATOMS: atom_id res chain seq x y z
N ASP A 1 8.02 57.62 -27.78
CA ASP A 1 9.05 58.67 -27.83
C ASP A 1 9.65 59.09 -26.47
N THR A 2 9.17 58.57 -25.33
CA THR A 2 9.77 58.90 -24.03
C THR A 2 10.90 57.93 -23.67
N PRO A 3 12.09 58.39 -23.25
CA PRO A 3 13.18 57.52 -22.83
C PRO A 3 12.84 56.72 -21.56
N ILE A 4 13.25 55.46 -21.53
CA ILE A 4 13.01 54.54 -20.42
C ILE A 4 14.10 54.74 -19.35
N GLY A 5 13.67 54.98 -18.11
CA GLY A 5 14.51 55.16 -16.93
C GLY A 5 14.55 53.97 -15.97
N GLY A 6 13.60 53.04 -16.10
CA GLY A 6 13.56 51.81 -15.31
C GLY A 6 12.48 50.85 -15.78
N PHE A 7 12.62 49.56 -15.46
CA PHE A 7 11.61 48.54 -15.75
C PHE A 7 11.58 47.42 -14.71
N GLN A 8 10.41 46.85 -14.51
CA GLN A 8 10.17 45.64 -13.72
C GLN A 8 9.14 44.76 -14.45
N MET A 9 9.35 43.45 -14.47
CA MET A 9 8.39 42.49 -14.99
C MET A 9 8.59 41.10 -14.38
N ASN A 10 7.58 40.25 -14.47
CA ASN A 10 7.62 38.86 -14.01
C ASN A 10 7.47 37.87 -15.16
N VAL A 11 8.01 36.66 -14.97
CA VAL A 11 7.81 35.49 -15.84
C VAL A 11 7.08 34.37 -15.07
N ASP A 12 6.50 33.43 -15.81
CA ASP A 12 5.92 32.17 -15.32
C ASP A 12 6.96 31.06 -15.07
N GLY A 13 8.07 31.10 -15.80
CA GLY A 13 9.20 30.16 -15.67
C GLY A 13 10.28 30.56 -14.65
N THR A 14 11.43 29.88 -14.68
CA THR A 14 12.56 30.17 -13.78
C THR A 14 13.69 30.88 -14.52
N LEU A 15 14.06 32.07 -14.07
CA LEU A 15 15.18 32.85 -14.61
C LEU A 15 16.52 32.40 -14.03
N SER A 16 17.46 32.11 -14.93
CA SER A 16 18.87 31.87 -14.65
C SER A 16 19.75 33.13 -14.85
N GLY A 17 19.26 34.13 -15.58
CA GLY A 17 19.96 35.39 -15.78
C GLY A 17 19.28 36.34 -16.77
N GLY A 18 19.81 37.54 -16.89
CA GLY A 18 19.38 38.56 -17.85
C GLY A 18 20.55 39.47 -18.20
N SER A 19 20.83 39.61 -19.49
CA SER A 19 21.95 40.41 -20.01
C SER A 19 21.67 40.88 -21.43
N GLY A 20 22.48 41.79 -21.95
CA GLY A 20 22.39 42.29 -23.31
C GLY A 20 21.28 43.33 -23.53
N GLY A 21 21.13 43.71 -24.79
CA GLY A 21 20.16 44.71 -25.23
C GLY A 21 20.53 46.15 -24.91
N ASP A 22 19.60 47.05 -25.20
CA ASP A 22 19.76 48.49 -25.03
C ASP A 22 19.90 48.90 -23.56
N ALA A 23 19.35 48.11 -22.63
CA ALA A 23 19.50 48.33 -21.20
C ALA A 23 20.96 48.17 -20.74
N GLU A 24 21.64 47.08 -21.13
CA GLU A 24 23.06 46.91 -20.81
C GLU A 24 23.93 47.93 -21.54
N GLY A 25 23.63 48.23 -22.81
CA GLY A 25 24.32 49.26 -23.58
C GLY A 25 24.26 50.66 -22.97
N ALA A 26 23.16 50.98 -22.27
CA ALA A 26 22.97 52.22 -21.51
C ALA A 26 23.53 52.17 -20.08
N GLY A 27 24.10 51.03 -19.65
CA GLY A 27 24.71 50.85 -18.34
C GLY A 27 23.72 50.62 -17.19
N PHE A 28 22.58 50.00 -17.47
CA PHE A 28 21.61 49.63 -16.43
C PHE A 28 22.15 48.46 -15.58
N LEU A 29 21.80 48.47 -14.29
CA LEU A 29 21.95 47.31 -13.42
C LEU A 29 20.72 46.43 -13.59
N ILE A 30 20.97 45.18 -14.02
CA ILE A 30 19.94 44.18 -14.29
C ILE A 30 20.01 43.11 -13.19
N ASN A 31 18.87 42.84 -12.57
CA ASN A 31 18.69 41.71 -11.66
C ASN A 31 17.55 40.83 -12.19
N ALA A 32 17.89 39.63 -12.65
CA ALA A 32 16.96 38.63 -13.14
C ALA A 32 17.23 37.33 -12.39
N GLY A 33 16.34 36.98 -11.45
CA GLY A 33 16.47 35.80 -10.61
C GLY A 33 15.13 35.36 -10.02
N GLY A 34 14.89 34.05 -10.01
CA GLY A 34 13.58 33.50 -9.68
C GLY A 34 12.59 33.82 -10.80
N GLN A 35 11.53 34.57 -10.50
CA GLN A 35 10.48 34.94 -11.46
C GLN A 35 10.44 36.43 -11.80
N THR A 36 11.32 37.25 -11.22
CA THR A 36 11.26 38.72 -11.36
C THR A 36 12.51 39.27 -12.04
N ILE A 37 12.27 40.25 -12.91
CA ILE A 37 13.28 41.03 -13.62
C ILE A 37 13.14 42.47 -13.18
N LEU A 38 14.27 43.08 -12.80
CA LEU A 38 14.36 44.46 -12.41
C LEU A 38 15.59 45.12 -13.08
N GLY A 39 15.36 46.20 -13.81
CA GLY A 39 16.39 46.99 -14.47
C GLY A 39 16.30 48.46 -14.08
N PHE A 40 17.40 49.04 -13.59
CA PHE A 40 17.47 50.48 -13.26
C PHE A 40 18.88 51.03 -13.42
N SER A 41 19.00 52.36 -13.60
CA SER A 41 20.28 53.06 -13.68
C SER A 41 20.56 53.90 -12.42
N LEU A 42 21.73 53.74 -11.82
CA LEU A 42 22.18 54.58 -10.69
C LEU A 42 22.73 55.95 -11.13
N SER A 43 23.12 56.10 -12.39
CA SER A 43 23.65 57.34 -12.96
C SER A 43 22.56 58.24 -13.56
N GLY A 44 21.30 57.77 -13.58
CA GLY A 44 20.19 58.43 -14.27
C GLY A 44 20.28 58.30 -15.80
N ALA A 45 21.05 57.33 -16.30
CA ALA A 45 21.07 57.02 -17.73
C ALA A 45 19.71 56.49 -18.16
N THR A 46 19.31 56.84 -19.37
CA THR A 46 18.08 56.33 -20.01
C THR A 46 18.42 55.80 -21.40
N PHE A 47 17.64 54.84 -21.88
CA PHE A 47 17.70 54.41 -23.26
C PHE A 47 16.45 54.90 -24.00
N GLY A 48 16.66 55.38 -25.22
CA GLY A 48 15.71 56.17 -25.98
C GLY A 48 14.75 55.35 -26.85
N PRO A 49 13.74 56.01 -27.45
CA PRO A 49 12.78 55.37 -28.34
C PRO A 49 13.43 54.88 -29.64
N GLY A 50 13.22 53.61 -29.97
CA GLY A 50 13.71 52.94 -31.17
C GLY A 50 13.17 51.50 -31.23
N SER A 51 13.37 50.81 -32.35
CA SER A 51 13.10 49.38 -32.46
C SER A 51 14.39 48.62 -32.12
N GLY A 52 14.38 47.83 -31.05
CA GLY A 52 15.56 47.12 -30.59
C GLY A 52 15.23 46.16 -29.46
N THR A 53 16.20 45.31 -29.14
CA THR A 53 16.07 44.37 -28.02
C THR A 53 16.37 45.09 -26.72
N MET A 54 15.38 45.22 -25.83
CA MET A 54 15.54 45.88 -24.53
C MET A 54 16.51 45.12 -23.61
N ILE A 55 16.31 43.81 -23.47
CA ILE A 55 17.07 42.90 -22.62
C ILE A 55 16.91 41.47 -23.16
N VAL A 56 17.94 40.62 -23.02
CA VAL A 56 17.85 39.18 -23.29
C VAL A 56 17.78 38.43 -21.96
N LEU A 57 16.78 37.56 -21.82
CA LEU A 57 16.55 36.75 -20.63
C LEU A 57 17.00 35.31 -20.88
N SER A 58 17.54 34.65 -19.87
CA SER A 58 17.86 33.23 -19.90
C SER A 58 17.17 32.50 -18.74
N GLY A 59 16.51 31.38 -19.05
CA GLY A 59 15.75 30.60 -18.08
C GLY A 59 15.07 29.38 -18.72
N SER A 60 14.32 28.62 -17.92
CA SER A 60 13.50 27.49 -18.37
C SER A 60 12.01 27.81 -18.22
N ASP A 61 11.19 27.25 -19.12
CA ASP A 61 9.73 27.24 -19.03
C ASP A 61 9.08 28.65 -19.01
N ILE A 62 9.72 29.63 -19.67
CA ILE A 62 9.21 31.00 -19.77
C ILE A 62 8.31 31.10 -21.00
N THR A 63 7.00 31.24 -20.80
CA THR A 63 6.03 31.37 -21.89
C THR A 63 5.31 32.72 -21.87
N THR A 64 5.27 33.40 -20.72
CA THR A 64 4.51 34.65 -20.57
C THR A 64 5.24 35.71 -19.73
N LEU A 65 4.98 36.99 -20.03
CA LEU A 65 5.41 38.13 -19.23
C LEU A 65 4.21 38.79 -18.55
N THR A 66 4.31 39.01 -17.24
CA THR A 66 3.25 39.60 -16.43
C THR A 66 3.77 40.74 -15.57
N ASN A 67 2.87 41.55 -15.01
CA ASN A 67 3.20 42.65 -14.09
C ASN A 67 4.25 43.62 -14.63
N ILE A 68 4.17 43.96 -15.91
CA ILE A 68 5.13 44.83 -16.57
C ILE A 68 4.91 46.28 -16.13
N VAL A 69 5.96 46.89 -15.59
CA VAL A 69 6.02 48.28 -15.17
C VAL A 69 7.25 48.89 -15.82
N ILE A 70 7.07 49.97 -16.58
CA ILE A 70 8.16 50.75 -17.18
C ILE A 70 8.02 52.19 -16.73
N SER A 71 9.14 52.84 -16.40
CA SER A 71 9.17 54.23 -15.96
C SER A 71 10.05 55.11 -16.84
N ASP A 72 9.77 56.41 -16.82
CA ASP A 72 10.62 57.44 -17.42
C ASP A 72 11.82 57.80 -16.51
N ALA A 73 12.66 58.73 -16.98
CA ALA A 73 13.82 59.23 -16.24
C ALA A 73 13.48 59.88 -14.88
N ALA A 74 12.23 60.32 -14.67
CA ALA A 74 11.75 60.97 -13.46
C ALA A 74 11.00 60.00 -12.52
N GLY A 75 10.86 58.73 -12.91
CA GLY A 75 10.13 57.70 -12.15
C GLY A 75 8.62 57.71 -12.38
N GLY A 76 8.13 58.46 -13.36
CA GLY A 76 6.73 58.38 -13.80
C GLY A 76 6.48 57.11 -14.60
N GLN A 77 5.37 56.41 -14.35
CA GLN A 77 5.01 55.21 -15.10
C GLN A 77 4.69 55.58 -16.56
N LEU A 78 5.24 54.81 -17.50
CA LEU A 78 4.93 54.88 -18.92
C LEU A 78 3.82 53.89 -19.25
N ASP A 79 2.80 54.35 -19.98
CA ASP A 79 1.73 53.50 -20.47
C ASP A 79 2.26 52.56 -21.56
N LEU A 80 1.89 51.28 -21.46
CA LEU A 80 2.26 50.24 -22.41
C LEU A 80 1.06 49.89 -23.27
N SER A 81 1.22 49.98 -24.57
CA SER A 81 0.32 49.39 -25.55
C SER A 81 1.04 48.23 -26.22
N PHE A 82 0.50 47.03 -26.08
CA PHE A 82 0.87 45.93 -26.96
C PHE A 82 0.17 46.17 -28.29
N GLU A 83 0.92 46.30 -29.37
CA GLU A 83 0.32 46.10 -30.69
C GLU A 83 -0.05 44.61 -30.76
N ALA A 84 -1.33 44.31 -30.62
CA ALA A 84 -1.84 43.04 -31.09
C ALA A 84 -1.51 42.97 -32.60
N PRO A 85 -0.95 41.86 -33.10
CA PRO A 85 -0.75 41.73 -34.54
C PRO A 85 -2.10 42.03 -35.21
N ALA A 86 -2.05 42.88 -36.24
CA ALA A 86 -3.21 43.08 -37.12
C ALA A 86 -3.75 41.69 -37.45
N ALA A 87 -5.05 41.48 -37.21
CA ALA A 87 -5.74 40.19 -37.31
C ALA A 87 -4.98 39.20 -38.20
N LEU A 88 -4.40 38.17 -37.57
CA LEU A 88 -3.58 37.15 -38.24
C LEU A 88 -4.34 36.67 -39.47
N VAL A 89 -3.91 37.13 -40.64
CA VAL A 89 -4.20 36.46 -41.89
C VAL A 89 -3.15 35.38 -41.93
N ALA A 90 -3.57 34.12 -41.82
CA ALA A 90 -2.67 32.98 -41.96
C ALA A 90 -2.11 32.98 -43.40
N ASP A 91 -0.96 33.63 -43.60
CA ASP A 91 -0.31 33.72 -44.90
C ASP A 91 1.16 33.24 -44.91
N CYS A 92 1.67 32.77 -43.75
CA CYS A 92 3.01 32.19 -43.57
C CYS A 92 4.15 33.07 -44.11
N SER A 93 3.96 34.39 -44.19
CA SER A 93 4.89 35.26 -44.89
C SER A 93 5.81 36.06 -43.98
N ASP A 94 5.72 35.90 -42.66
CA ASP A 94 6.48 36.68 -41.69
C ASP A 94 7.65 35.91 -41.05
N GLU A 95 8.47 36.66 -40.29
CA GLU A 95 9.72 36.20 -39.68
C GLU A 95 9.50 35.30 -38.44
N TYR A 96 8.25 35.23 -37.95
CA TYR A 96 7.84 34.43 -36.78
C TYR A 96 6.81 33.39 -37.21
N PRO A 97 7.23 32.15 -37.50
CA PRO A 97 6.37 31.14 -38.11
C PRO A 97 5.02 30.99 -37.39
N ASP A 98 3.93 31.19 -38.12
CA ASP A 98 2.57 30.98 -37.64
C ASP A 98 2.26 29.48 -37.37
N CYS A 99 3.14 28.59 -37.85
CA CYS A 99 3.11 27.13 -37.65
C CYS A 99 4.52 26.52 -37.79
N ALA A 100 4.68 25.23 -37.48
CA ALA A 100 5.98 24.59 -37.28
C ALA A 100 6.85 24.56 -38.55
N SER A 101 6.27 24.46 -39.74
CA SER A 101 7.02 24.48 -41.01
C SER A 101 7.04 25.85 -41.71
N ASN A 102 6.16 26.77 -41.31
CA ASN A 102 5.90 28.04 -42.00
C ASN A 102 5.50 27.87 -43.48
N GLU A 103 4.83 26.76 -43.82
CA GLU A 103 4.27 26.53 -45.14
C GLU A 103 2.74 26.42 -45.05
N VAL A 104 2.04 27.04 -46.01
CA VAL A 104 0.60 26.83 -46.21
C VAL A 104 0.37 25.67 -47.17
N ASP A 105 -0.64 24.87 -46.87
CA ASP A 105 -1.20 23.93 -47.81
C ASP A 105 -1.94 24.66 -48.96
N CYS A 106 -2.43 23.93 -49.96
CA CYS A 106 -3.10 24.59 -51.09
C CYS A 106 -4.45 25.24 -50.73
N ALA A 107 -5.00 24.97 -49.54
CA ALA A 107 -6.24 25.54 -49.03
C ALA A 107 -5.99 26.82 -48.23
N GLY A 108 -4.72 27.16 -48.01
CA GLY A 108 -4.31 28.31 -47.23
C GLY A 108 -4.29 28.03 -45.73
N GLU A 109 -4.25 26.77 -45.31
CA GLU A 109 -4.09 26.37 -43.91
C GLU A 109 -2.60 26.11 -43.60
N CYS A 110 -2.13 26.72 -42.51
CA CYS A 110 -0.74 26.61 -42.03
C CYS A 110 -0.46 25.19 -41.50
N ASP A 111 0.59 24.53 -41.97
CA ASP A 111 0.88 23.09 -41.73
C ASP A 111 -0.30 22.15 -42.10
N GLY A 112 -1.18 22.59 -43.01
CA GLY A 112 -2.28 21.76 -43.49
C GLY A 112 -1.80 20.61 -44.41
N ASP A 113 -2.62 19.59 -44.56
CA ASP A 113 -2.33 18.40 -45.38
C ASP A 113 -2.99 18.45 -46.77
N ALA A 114 -3.68 19.54 -47.11
CA ALA A 114 -4.34 19.65 -48.40
C ALA A 114 -3.31 19.88 -49.53
N ALA A 115 -3.24 18.93 -50.45
CA ALA A 115 -2.45 19.02 -51.68
C ALA A 115 -3.33 19.33 -52.89
N ALA A 116 -2.79 20.10 -53.83
CA ALA A 116 -3.45 20.34 -55.10
C ALA A 116 -3.42 19.05 -55.92
N ASP A 117 -4.58 18.66 -56.43
CA ASP A 117 -4.68 17.56 -57.38
C ASP A 117 -4.03 17.96 -58.72
N CYS A 118 -3.96 17.03 -59.66
CA CYS A 118 -3.27 17.31 -60.92
C CYS A 118 -3.94 18.37 -61.81
N ALA A 119 -5.20 18.73 -61.52
CA ALA A 119 -5.94 19.77 -62.22
C ALA A 119 -5.71 21.15 -61.57
N GLY A 120 -4.92 21.19 -60.49
CA GLY A 120 -4.67 22.37 -59.69
C GLY A 120 -5.79 22.68 -58.70
N GLU A 121 -6.71 21.74 -58.45
CA GLU A 121 -7.76 21.93 -57.44
C GLU A 121 -7.29 21.40 -56.08
N CYS A 122 -7.33 22.28 -55.07
CA CYS A 122 -6.90 21.91 -53.72
C CYS A 122 -7.86 20.91 -53.07
N GLY A 123 -7.33 19.77 -52.59
CA GLY A 123 -8.14 18.67 -52.06
C GLY A 123 -9.00 17.97 -53.12
N GLY A 124 -8.71 18.20 -54.40
CA GLY A 124 -9.41 17.57 -55.51
C GLY A 124 -9.05 16.10 -55.67
N SER A 125 -9.87 15.37 -56.41
CA SER A 125 -9.70 13.93 -56.63
C SER A 125 -9.08 13.59 -57.99
N ALA A 126 -8.60 14.59 -58.74
CA ALA A 126 -8.02 14.36 -60.06
C ALA A 126 -6.64 13.72 -59.93
N LEU A 127 -6.46 12.58 -60.59
CA LEU A 127 -5.19 11.84 -60.58
C LEU A 127 -4.51 11.95 -61.95
N VAL A 128 -3.18 12.05 -61.91
CA VAL A 128 -2.34 11.98 -63.11
C VAL A 128 -2.39 10.53 -63.61
N ASP A 129 -2.77 10.35 -64.86
CA ASP A 129 -2.62 9.05 -65.51
C ASP A 129 -1.15 8.75 -65.78
N CYS A 130 -0.81 7.52 -66.14
CA CYS A 130 0.59 7.14 -66.19
C CYS A 130 1.38 7.80 -67.35
N GLU A 131 0.72 8.50 -68.30
CA GLU A 131 1.37 9.29 -69.35
C GLU A 131 1.57 10.77 -68.93
N GLY A 132 1.21 11.12 -67.69
CA GLY A 132 1.35 12.47 -67.18
C GLY A 132 0.14 13.37 -67.45
N THR A 133 -0.98 12.82 -67.90
CA THR A 133 -2.21 13.59 -68.20
C THR A 133 -3.16 13.57 -67.02
N CYS A 134 -3.54 14.74 -66.52
CA CYS A 134 -4.50 14.84 -65.43
C CYS A 134 -5.91 14.36 -65.83
N ASN A 135 -6.53 13.50 -65.01
CA ASN A 135 -7.78 12.77 -65.33
C ASN A 135 -7.72 11.98 -66.65
N GLY A 136 -6.52 11.60 -67.07
CA GLY A 136 -6.36 10.69 -68.18
C GLY A 136 -6.83 9.28 -67.79
N ASN A 137 -7.09 8.45 -68.80
CA ASN A 137 -7.66 7.12 -68.65
C ASN A 137 -6.67 6.01 -69.00
N VAL A 138 -5.38 6.35 -69.15
CA VAL A 138 -4.31 5.39 -69.41
C VAL A 138 -3.80 4.87 -68.08
N LEU A 139 -3.96 3.57 -67.87
CA LEU A 139 -3.52 2.90 -66.65
C LEU A 139 -2.17 2.21 -66.87
N ILE A 140 -1.39 2.13 -65.80
CA ILE A 140 -0.21 1.28 -65.74
C ILE A 140 -0.70 -0.17 -65.83
N ASP A 141 -0.09 -0.96 -66.71
CA ASP A 141 -0.36 -2.39 -66.77
C ASP A 141 0.36 -3.14 -65.64
N GLU A 142 0.10 -4.43 -65.52
CA GLU A 142 0.59 -5.29 -64.45
C GLU A 142 2.13 -5.48 -64.44
N CYS A 143 2.84 -4.90 -65.42
CA CYS A 143 4.30 -4.86 -65.51
C CYS A 143 4.87 -3.45 -65.32
N GLY A 144 4.05 -2.48 -64.87
CA GLY A 144 4.50 -1.12 -64.62
C GLY A 144 4.69 -0.27 -65.89
N GLU A 145 4.30 -0.76 -67.07
CA GLU A 145 4.35 0.04 -68.31
C GLU A 145 3.04 0.80 -68.52
N CYS A 146 3.16 2.10 -68.76
CA CYS A 146 1.99 2.93 -69.04
C CYS A 146 1.42 2.67 -70.44
N GLY A 147 0.13 2.29 -70.52
CA GLY A 147 -0.55 2.05 -71.80
C GLY A 147 -0.10 0.79 -72.54
N GLY A 148 0.56 -0.13 -71.83
CA GLY A 148 1.03 -1.40 -72.36
C GLY A 148 -0.10 -2.35 -72.77
N SER A 149 0.22 -3.35 -73.60
CA SER A 149 -0.78 -4.28 -74.13
C SER A 149 -1.24 -5.35 -73.13
N GLY A 150 -0.60 -5.45 -71.96
CA GLY A 150 -0.82 -6.48 -70.95
C GLY A 150 -0.53 -7.92 -71.43
N ILE A 151 -0.17 -8.82 -70.52
CA ILE A 151 -0.21 -10.28 -70.73
C ILE A 151 -0.80 -10.97 -69.49
N SER A 152 -1.22 -12.23 -69.61
CA SER A 152 -1.90 -12.97 -68.54
C SER A 152 -1.03 -13.12 -67.28
N ASP A 153 -1.65 -12.87 -66.11
CA ASP A 153 -1.07 -12.91 -64.76
C ASP A 153 -0.01 -13.99 -64.53
N GLY A 154 1.17 -13.57 -64.03
CA GLY A 154 2.12 -14.42 -63.31
C GLY A 154 3.55 -14.55 -63.85
N PHE A 155 4.06 -13.65 -64.69
CA PHE A 155 5.44 -13.75 -65.20
C PHE A 155 6.18 -12.40 -65.30
N CYS A 156 6.59 -11.82 -64.17
CA CYS A 156 7.94 -11.24 -63.96
C CYS A 156 8.22 -10.88 -62.48
N ASP A 157 9.51 -10.75 -62.17
CA ASP A 157 10.25 -10.76 -60.90
C ASP A 157 10.41 -9.36 -60.25
N CYS A 158 10.42 -9.25 -58.92
CA CYS A 158 10.43 -7.98 -58.14
C CYS A 158 9.41 -6.94 -58.63
N ASP A 159 8.30 -7.49 -59.12
CA ASP A 159 7.00 -6.92 -59.43
C ASP A 159 5.96 -7.83 -58.74
N GLY A 160 5.74 -7.64 -57.44
CA GLY A 160 4.57 -8.23 -56.74
C GLY A 160 4.78 -8.95 -55.41
N ASN A 161 5.99 -9.02 -54.82
CA ASN A 161 6.17 -9.48 -53.43
C ASN A 161 6.87 -8.38 -52.59
N VAL A 162 6.52 -8.33 -51.29
CA VAL A 162 7.11 -7.39 -50.31
C VAL A 162 8.43 -7.98 -49.79
N GLU A 163 9.43 -7.14 -49.50
CA GLU A 163 10.62 -7.55 -48.74
C GLU A 163 10.18 -8.21 -47.43
N ASP A 164 10.72 -9.38 -47.14
CA ASP A 164 10.59 -9.97 -45.83
C ASP A 164 11.36 -9.13 -44.80
N CYS A 165 11.16 -9.37 -43.51
CA CYS A 165 11.74 -8.51 -42.49
C CYS A 165 13.29 -8.55 -42.40
N ALA A 166 13.96 -9.43 -43.18
CA ALA A 166 15.41 -9.57 -43.26
C ALA A 166 15.95 -8.84 -44.50
N GLY A 167 15.07 -8.21 -45.27
CA GLY A 167 15.40 -7.54 -46.52
C GLY A 167 15.58 -8.51 -47.69
N GLU A 168 15.08 -9.75 -47.60
CA GLU A 168 15.05 -10.68 -48.72
C GLU A 168 13.70 -10.60 -49.45
N CYS A 169 13.74 -10.27 -50.75
CA CYS A 169 12.54 -10.14 -51.56
C CYS A 169 11.88 -11.51 -51.80
N GLY A 170 10.63 -11.66 -51.34
CA GLY A 170 9.87 -12.92 -51.45
C GLY A 170 10.32 -14.02 -50.48
N GLY A 171 11.07 -13.67 -49.44
CA GLY A 171 11.36 -14.58 -48.34
C GLY A 171 10.14 -14.80 -47.44
N ASP A 172 10.14 -15.93 -46.72
CA ASP A 172 9.06 -16.29 -45.79
C ASP A 172 9.31 -15.76 -44.37
N ALA A 173 10.35 -14.93 -44.16
CA ALA A 173 10.70 -14.43 -42.83
C ALA A 173 9.68 -13.37 -42.39
N ILE A 174 8.94 -13.68 -41.35
CA ILE A 174 7.98 -12.77 -40.74
C ILE A 174 8.58 -12.28 -39.42
N VAL A 175 8.28 -11.03 -39.05
CA VAL A 175 8.57 -10.54 -37.71
C VAL A 175 7.73 -11.37 -36.76
N ASP A 176 8.35 -12.14 -35.87
CA ASP A 176 7.61 -12.85 -34.83
C ASP A 176 6.94 -11.85 -33.86
N ASP A 177 6.21 -12.33 -32.85
CA ASP A 177 5.44 -11.49 -31.91
C ASP A 177 6.31 -10.54 -31.03
N CYS A 178 7.60 -10.45 -31.36
CA CYS A 178 8.70 -10.04 -30.52
C CYS A 178 9.63 -9.04 -31.19
N GLY A 179 9.33 -8.72 -32.45
CA GLY A 179 10.08 -7.75 -33.23
C GLY A 179 11.32 -8.31 -33.91
N GLU A 180 11.60 -9.62 -33.85
CA GLU A 180 12.72 -10.23 -34.56
C GLU A 180 12.30 -10.85 -35.89
N CYS A 181 13.11 -10.61 -36.91
CA CYS A 181 12.82 -11.15 -38.22
C CYS A 181 13.22 -12.62 -38.37
N GLY A 182 12.28 -13.48 -38.77
CA GLY A 182 12.54 -14.91 -38.98
C GLY A 182 12.89 -15.63 -37.68
N GLY A 183 12.56 -15.01 -36.54
CA GLY A 183 12.66 -15.63 -35.23
C GLY A 183 11.68 -16.80 -35.12
N ASP A 184 12.06 -17.79 -34.33
CA ASP A 184 11.18 -18.91 -33.95
C ASP A 184 10.34 -18.57 -32.70
N GLY A 185 10.23 -17.29 -32.33
CA GLY A 185 9.59 -16.83 -31.10
C GLY A 185 10.40 -17.14 -29.84
N SER A 186 11.68 -17.56 -29.93
CA SER A 186 12.50 -17.90 -28.76
C SER A 186 13.28 -16.72 -28.15
N SER A 187 13.48 -15.65 -28.91
CA SER A 187 14.19 -14.43 -28.47
C SER A 187 13.34 -13.54 -27.56
N CYS A 188 12.03 -13.61 -27.78
CA CYS A 188 10.95 -13.41 -26.82
C CYS A 188 10.42 -14.73 -26.31
N SER A 189 11.32 -15.55 -25.79
CA SER A 189 10.91 -16.11 -24.52
C SER A 189 10.39 -14.92 -23.71
N ASP A 190 9.05 -14.79 -23.62
CA ASP A 190 8.43 -14.37 -22.38
C ASP A 190 9.33 -15.01 -21.35
N SER A 191 10.11 -14.18 -20.66
CA SER A 191 11.00 -14.69 -19.64
C SER A 191 10.05 -15.22 -18.58
N THR A 192 9.61 -16.45 -18.79
CA THR A 192 8.62 -17.10 -17.97
C THR A 192 9.32 -17.44 -16.69
N VAL A 193 8.60 -17.23 -15.60
CA VAL A 193 9.11 -17.48 -14.27
C VAL A 193 8.34 -18.65 -13.67
N ASP A 194 9.07 -19.53 -13.01
CA ASP A 194 8.46 -20.56 -12.19
C ASP A 194 8.18 -19.97 -10.81
N ILE A 195 6.91 -19.91 -10.44
CA ILE A 195 6.46 -19.37 -9.14
C ILE A 195 6.35 -20.54 -8.17
N SER A 196 7.02 -20.45 -7.02
CA SER A 196 6.95 -21.43 -5.94
C SER A 196 6.56 -20.75 -4.63
N ILE A 197 5.44 -21.17 -4.02
CA ILE A 197 4.92 -20.60 -2.78
C ILE A 197 4.73 -21.71 -1.75
N ASP A 198 5.39 -21.57 -0.60
CA ASP A 198 5.18 -22.44 0.55
C ASP A 198 3.84 -22.12 1.23
N LEU A 199 2.98 -23.14 1.35
CA LEU A 199 1.69 -23.09 2.01
C LEU A 199 1.72 -23.99 3.25
N HIS A 200 1.24 -23.47 4.38
CA HIS A 200 1.01 -24.29 5.56
C HIS A 200 -0.43 -24.83 5.58
N SER A 201 -0.70 -25.86 6.36
CA SER A 201 -2.07 -26.34 6.60
C SER A 201 -2.99 -25.21 7.08
N GLY A 202 -4.21 -25.15 6.57
CA GLY A 202 -5.20 -24.10 6.87
C GLY A 202 -5.23 -23.00 5.83
N ALA A 203 -5.49 -21.76 6.27
CA ALA A 203 -5.68 -20.61 5.39
C ALA A 203 -4.36 -19.87 5.12
N ASN A 204 -4.02 -19.68 3.85
CA ASN A 204 -2.83 -18.96 3.38
C ASN A 204 -3.25 -17.77 2.52
N LEU A 205 -2.72 -16.58 2.79
CA LEU A 205 -3.04 -15.37 2.00
C LEU A 205 -1.96 -15.10 0.97
N ILE A 206 -2.26 -15.42 -0.29
CA ILE A 206 -1.30 -15.38 -1.39
C ILE A 206 -1.77 -14.49 -2.53
N SER A 207 -0.84 -14.17 -3.42
CA SER A 207 -1.12 -13.57 -4.71
C SER A 207 -0.11 -14.05 -5.75
N PHE A 208 -0.28 -13.64 -7.00
CA PHE A 208 0.60 -14.04 -8.09
C PHE A 208 1.17 -12.81 -8.78
N TYR A 209 2.48 -12.82 -9.02
CA TYR A 209 3.22 -11.78 -9.76
C TYR A 209 3.51 -12.20 -11.22
N GLY A 210 2.86 -13.26 -11.67
CA GLY A 210 2.89 -13.74 -13.04
C GLY A 210 1.84 -14.83 -13.21
N LEU A 211 1.35 -14.99 -14.44
CA LEU A 211 0.30 -15.96 -14.76
C LEU A 211 0.67 -16.72 -16.04
N PRO A 212 0.42 -18.05 -16.09
CA PRO A 212 0.53 -18.80 -17.33
C PRO A 212 -0.61 -18.43 -18.28
N GLU A 213 -0.52 -18.85 -19.54
CA GLU A 213 -1.59 -18.64 -20.53
C GLU A 213 -2.96 -19.14 -20.04
N ASP A 214 -3.00 -20.30 -19.38
CA ASP A 214 -4.20 -20.81 -18.71
C ASP A 214 -4.19 -20.42 -17.22
N ALA A 215 -4.70 -19.23 -16.91
CA ALA A 215 -4.86 -18.75 -15.53
C ALA A 215 -6.12 -19.32 -14.83
N SER A 216 -6.72 -20.42 -15.31
CA SER A 216 -7.87 -21.03 -14.63
C SER A 216 -7.50 -21.55 -13.25
N VAL A 217 -8.44 -21.54 -12.30
CA VAL A 217 -8.20 -22.07 -10.94
C VAL A 217 -7.73 -23.53 -11.00
N ALA A 218 -8.23 -24.31 -11.97
CA ALA A 218 -7.85 -25.71 -12.14
C ALA A 218 -6.37 -25.87 -12.53
N ASN A 219 -5.87 -25.05 -13.46
CA ASN A 219 -4.46 -25.08 -13.84
C ASN A 219 -3.57 -24.51 -12.72
N MET A 220 -3.96 -23.36 -12.17
CA MET A 220 -3.20 -22.67 -11.13
C MET A 220 -3.05 -23.48 -9.85
N MET A 221 -4.01 -24.33 -9.49
CA MET A 221 -3.96 -25.17 -8.27
C MET A 221 -3.55 -26.62 -8.55
N SER A 222 -3.14 -26.93 -9.79
CA SER A 222 -2.89 -28.31 -10.22
C SER A 222 -1.82 -29.03 -9.40
N SER A 223 -0.78 -28.32 -8.95
CA SER A 223 0.30 -28.89 -8.15
C SER A 223 -0.13 -29.33 -6.74
N LEU A 224 -1.23 -28.76 -6.22
CA LEU A 224 -1.74 -29.07 -4.88
C LEU A 224 -2.63 -30.33 -4.88
N GLY A 225 -3.18 -30.74 -6.03
CA GLY A 225 -4.04 -31.91 -6.14
C GLY A 225 -5.21 -31.88 -5.14
N GLU A 226 -5.35 -32.93 -4.33
CA GLU A 226 -6.41 -33.06 -3.32
C GLU A 226 -6.13 -32.28 -2.02
N ILE A 227 -4.95 -31.67 -1.87
CA ILE A 227 -4.58 -30.90 -0.67
C ILE A 227 -5.31 -29.56 -0.64
N ALA A 228 -5.54 -28.94 -1.80
CA ALA A 228 -6.34 -27.73 -1.88
C ALA A 228 -7.80 -28.04 -1.55
N THR A 229 -8.37 -27.29 -0.61
CA THR A 229 -9.77 -27.47 -0.14
C THR A 229 -10.67 -26.30 -0.54
N GLY A 230 -10.08 -25.18 -0.94
CA GLY A 230 -10.81 -24.05 -1.51
C GLY A 230 -9.90 -22.86 -1.81
N VAL A 231 -10.36 -21.99 -2.70
CA VAL A 231 -9.75 -20.71 -3.05
C VAL A 231 -10.82 -19.64 -2.93
N ILE A 232 -10.53 -18.57 -2.19
CA ILE A 232 -11.48 -17.49 -1.90
C ILE A 232 -10.83 -16.17 -2.32
N GLY A 233 -11.45 -15.48 -3.27
CA GLY A 233 -11.10 -14.11 -3.64
C GLY A 233 -12.09 -13.10 -3.05
N GLU A 234 -12.04 -11.86 -3.51
CA GLU A 234 -12.98 -10.83 -3.07
C GLU A 234 -14.40 -11.10 -3.61
N GLY A 235 -15.33 -11.47 -2.73
CA GLY A 235 -16.72 -11.77 -3.12
C GLY A 235 -16.90 -13.01 -4.02
N VAL A 236 -15.84 -13.76 -4.31
CA VAL A 236 -15.84 -14.94 -5.18
C VAL A 236 -15.12 -16.11 -4.53
N ALA A 237 -15.47 -17.33 -4.90
CA ALA A 237 -14.80 -18.52 -4.38
C ALA A 237 -14.89 -19.69 -5.34
N ALA A 238 -13.96 -20.63 -5.20
CA ALA A 238 -13.94 -21.93 -5.84
C ALA A 238 -13.61 -23.01 -4.82
N THR A 239 -14.21 -24.18 -4.97
CA THR A 239 -13.91 -25.37 -4.16
C THR A 239 -13.80 -26.58 -5.08
N PRO A 240 -12.88 -27.52 -4.80
CA PRO A 240 -12.77 -28.72 -5.61
C PRO A 240 -13.92 -29.68 -5.31
N ASN A 241 -14.48 -30.25 -6.37
CA ASN A 241 -15.49 -31.30 -6.32
C ASN A 241 -14.94 -32.58 -6.93
N PRO A 242 -15.09 -33.75 -6.27
CA PRO A 242 -14.52 -35.02 -6.75
C PRO A 242 -14.98 -35.47 -8.15
N VAL A 243 -16.12 -34.98 -8.63
CA VAL A 243 -16.71 -35.38 -9.91
C VAL A 243 -16.64 -34.26 -10.95
N LEU A 244 -16.88 -33.01 -10.53
CA LEU A 244 -17.02 -31.87 -11.43
C LEU A 244 -15.74 -31.03 -11.58
N GLY A 245 -14.66 -31.37 -10.87
CA GLY A 245 -13.48 -30.52 -10.78
C GLY A 245 -13.77 -29.28 -9.93
N TRP A 246 -13.16 -28.15 -10.26
CA TRP A 246 -13.40 -26.90 -9.52
C TRP A 246 -14.79 -26.33 -9.81
N VAL A 247 -15.53 -26.02 -8.75
CA VAL A 247 -16.87 -25.41 -8.82
C VAL A 247 -16.91 -24.13 -7.98
N GLY A 248 -17.65 -23.13 -8.46
CA GLY A 248 -17.78 -21.85 -7.78
C GLY A 248 -17.93 -20.69 -8.75
N SER A 249 -17.88 -19.46 -8.22
CA SER A 249 -17.89 -18.23 -9.02
C SER A 249 -16.50 -17.80 -9.48
N LEU A 250 -15.45 -18.22 -8.77
CA LEU A 250 -14.06 -17.96 -9.17
C LEU A 250 -13.64 -19.01 -10.21
N THR A 251 -13.44 -18.57 -11.46
CA THR A 251 -13.05 -19.47 -12.56
C THR A 251 -11.60 -19.29 -13.00
N SER A 252 -11.06 -18.09 -12.82
CA SER A 252 -9.70 -17.70 -13.22
C SER A 252 -9.06 -16.78 -12.20
N ILE A 253 -7.73 -16.80 -12.16
CA ILE A 253 -6.89 -15.95 -11.31
C ILE A 253 -6.56 -14.66 -12.07
N SER A 254 -6.84 -13.52 -11.43
CA SER A 254 -6.44 -12.17 -11.84
C SER A 254 -5.06 -11.79 -11.32
N PRO A 255 -4.24 -11.05 -12.09
CA PRO A 255 -2.93 -10.55 -11.67
C PRO A 255 -2.99 -9.40 -10.66
N THR A 256 -4.15 -8.77 -10.46
CA THR A 256 -4.35 -7.64 -9.51
C THR A 256 -5.00 -8.05 -8.20
N SER A 257 -5.41 -9.31 -8.05
CA SER A 257 -6.21 -9.78 -6.91
C SER A 257 -5.42 -10.72 -6.00
N GLY A 258 -5.70 -10.65 -4.70
CA GLY A 258 -5.23 -11.61 -3.72
C GLY A 258 -6.21 -12.78 -3.53
N TYR A 259 -5.74 -13.86 -2.90
CA TYR A 259 -6.55 -15.05 -2.63
C TYR A 259 -6.21 -15.69 -1.30
N TRP A 260 -7.24 -16.13 -0.59
CA TRP A 260 -7.10 -17.11 0.46
C TRP A 260 -7.12 -18.51 -0.15
N VAL A 261 -6.00 -19.23 -0.06
CA VAL A 261 -5.92 -20.65 -0.44
C VAL A 261 -5.96 -21.50 0.83
N LYS A 262 -6.96 -22.37 0.91
CA LYS A 262 -7.14 -23.30 2.04
C LYS A 262 -6.56 -24.65 1.69
N THR A 263 -5.65 -25.17 2.51
CA THR A 263 -5.02 -26.48 2.33
C THR A 263 -5.28 -27.39 3.54
N SER A 264 -5.35 -28.70 3.32
CA SER A 264 -5.50 -29.68 4.41
C SER A 264 -4.18 -30.00 5.11
N ASP A 265 -3.05 -29.79 4.45
CA ASP A 265 -1.69 -30.08 4.94
C ASP A 265 -0.70 -29.04 4.39
N ASP A 266 0.52 -29.04 4.89
CA ASP A 266 1.62 -28.24 4.36
C ASP A 266 1.94 -28.69 2.92
N ALA A 267 2.09 -27.73 2.01
CA ALA A 267 2.30 -28.00 0.58
C ALA A 267 3.09 -26.88 -0.09
N MET A 268 3.67 -27.19 -1.25
CA MET A 268 4.30 -26.19 -2.12
C MET A 268 3.43 -26.01 -3.37
N LEU A 269 2.94 -24.80 -3.57
CA LEU A 269 2.24 -24.43 -4.80
C LEU A 269 3.29 -24.06 -5.86
N THR A 270 3.23 -24.68 -7.03
CA THR A 270 4.14 -24.42 -8.15
C THR A 270 3.35 -24.07 -9.40
N VAL A 271 3.65 -22.92 -10.00
CA VAL A 271 3.10 -22.49 -11.28
C VAL A 271 4.27 -22.40 -12.26
N LEU A 272 4.18 -23.14 -13.35
CA LEU A 272 5.22 -23.21 -14.38
C LEU A 272 4.89 -22.26 -15.53
N ASP A 273 5.92 -21.81 -16.22
CA ASP A 273 5.82 -21.04 -17.45
C ASP A 273 4.94 -19.77 -17.30
N ALA A 274 5.02 -19.10 -16.14
CA ALA A 274 4.20 -17.92 -15.86
C ALA A 274 4.78 -16.67 -16.50
N ILE A 275 3.96 -15.92 -17.24
CA ILE A 275 4.30 -14.62 -17.82
C ILE A 275 4.27 -13.58 -16.69
N PRO A 276 5.38 -12.88 -16.38
CA PRO A 276 5.40 -11.86 -15.34
C PRO A 276 4.35 -10.77 -15.55
N THR A 277 3.71 -10.33 -14.46
CA THR A 277 2.76 -9.22 -14.49
C THR A 277 3.50 -7.91 -14.81
N ASP A 278 2.85 -7.02 -15.57
CA ASP A 278 3.35 -5.66 -15.79
C ASP A 278 3.56 -4.94 -14.44
N PRO A 279 4.78 -4.50 -14.10
CA PRO A 279 5.06 -3.80 -12.86
C PRO A 279 4.26 -2.48 -12.70
N SER A 280 3.80 -1.90 -13.81
CA SER A 280 2.99 -0.67 -13.87
C SER A 280 1.48 -0.92 -13.91
N ILE A 281 1.04 -2.17 -13.68
CA ILE A 281 -0.38 -2.53 -13.68
C ILE A 281 -1.19 -1.65 -12.72
N ASN A 282 -2.34 -1.18 -13.21
CA ASN A 282 -3.22 -0.31 -12.45
C ASN A 282 -4.21 -1.13 -11.60
N TYR A 283 -4.35 -0.75 -10.34
CA TYR A 283 -5.29 -1.32 -9.37
C TYR A 283 -6.43 -0.34 -9.16
N ASN A 284 -7.67 -0.84 -9.30
CA ASN A 284 -8.88 -0.10 -8.97
C ASN A 284 -9.36 -0.53 -7.59
N LEU A 285 -9.25 0.35 -6.60
CA LEU A 285 -9.74 0.11 -5.25
C LEU A 285 -11.07 0.84 -5.06
N HIS A 286 -12.01 0.18 -4.39
CA HIS A 286 -13.21 0.81 -3.88
C HIS A 286 -13.08 1.21 -2.41
N VAL A 287 -13.99 2.04 -1.91
CA VAL A 287 -14.09 2.34 -0.47
C VAL A 287 -14.25 1.05 0.34
N GLY A 288 -13.43 0.88 1.38
CA GLY A 288 -13.44 -0.30 2.24
C GLY A 288 -12.25 -1.22 2.00
N ALA A 289 -12.44 -2.52 2.24
CA ALA A 289 -11.38 -3.51 2.14
C ALA A 289 -11.35 -4.14 0.75
N ASN A 290 -10.18 -4.10 0.10
CA ASN A 290 -9.91 -4.60 -1.24
C ASN A 290 -8.86 -5.70 -1.16
N LEU A 291 -9.07 -6.85 -1.80
CA LEU A 291 -8.11 -7.95 -1.76
C LEU A 291 -7.22 -7.95 -3.01
N ILE A 292 -5.99 -7.46 -2.85
CA ILE A 292 -5.07 -7.21 -3.96
C ILE A 292 -3.80 -8.06 -3.92
N SER A 293 -3.12 -8.11 -5.06
CA SER A 293 -1.80 -8.70 -5.26
C SER A 293 -0.67 -7.66 -5.17
N PHE A 294 0.57 -8.14 -5.28
CA PHE A 294 1.75 -7.30 -5.55
C PHE A 294 2.39 -7.77 -6.88
N PRO A 295 2.74 -6.87 -7.80
CA PRO A 295 2.93 -7.23 -9.21
C PRO A 295 4.29 -7.83 -9.56
N ILE A 296 5.26 -7.84 -8.63
CA ILE A 296 6.62 -8.34 -8.89
C ILE A 296 7.04 -9.41 -7.86
N GLU A 297 8.00 -10.25 -8.20
CA GLU A 297 8.59 -11.26 -7.29
C GLU A 297 9.27 -10.62 -6.07
N GLY A 298 9.84 -9.43 -6.26
CA GLY A 298 10.63 -8.72 -5.26
C GLY A 298 9.81 -8.16 -4.08
N SER A 299 10.40 -7.17 -3.41
CA SER A 299 9.73 -6.48 -2.31
C SER A 299 10.05 -4.98 -2.31
N VAL A 300 9.15 -4.22 -1.69
CA VAL A 300 9.30 -2.79 -1.43
C VAL A 300 8.70 -2.47 -0.06
N SER A 301 9.18 -1.42 0.61
CA SER A 301 8.59 -1.03 1.90
C SER A 301 7.14 -0.60 1.75
N ILE A 302 6.31 -0.78 2.80
CA ILE A 302 4.91 -0.34 2.75
C ILE A 302 4.81 1.14 2.37
N ALA A 303 5.62 1.98 3.02
CA ALA A 303 5.65 3.42 2.80
C ALA A 303 6.10 3.81 1.39
N SER A 304 7.12 3.13 0.83
CA SER A 304 7.66 3.49 -0.50
C SER A 304 6.93 2.85 -1.66
N GLY A 305 6.12 1.82 -1.43
CA GLY A 305 5.35 1.14 -2.48
C GLY A 305 4.08 1.88 -2.87
N ILE A 306 3.57 2.76 -2.00
CA ILE A 306 2.34 3.52 -2.23
C ILE A 306 2.73 4.92 -2.73
N PRO A 307 2.20 5.38 -3.88
CA PRO A 307 2.44 6.74 -4.35
C PRO A 307 1.92 7.82 -3.38
N ASP A 308 2.69 8.90 -3.21
CA ASP A 308 2.40 9.98 -2.26
C ASP A 308 1.03 10.66 -2.49
N ASP A 309 0.53 10.68 -3.73
CA ASP A 309 -0.74 11.30 -4.11
C ASP A 309 -1.98 10.49 -3.66
N VAL A 310 -1.82 9.17 -3.50
CA VAL A 310 -2.90 8.28 -3.02
C VAL A 310 -2.73 7.81 -1.58
N GLU A 311 -1.52 7.93 -0.99
CA GLU A 311 -1.20 7.44 0.36
C GLU A 311 -2.19 7.89 1.43
N ALA A 312 -2.67 9.14 1.35
CA ALA A 312 -3.63 9.69 2.30
C ALA A 312 -4.98 8.95 2.34
N SER A 313 -5.34 8.23 1.26
CA SER A 313 -6.58 7.46 1.16
C SER A 313 -6.43 6.03 1.68
N PHE A 314 -5.21 5.60 1.99
CA PHE A 314 -4.96 4.28 2.58
C PHE A 314 -5.14 4.37 4.09
N THR A 315 -6.10 3.61 4.62
CA THR A 315 -6.39 3.56 6.06
C THR A 315 -5.75 2.37 6.75
N GLY A 316 -5.18 1.43 5.99
CA GLY A 316 -4.33 0.37 6.49
C GLY A 316 -4.20 -0.81 5.54
N VAL A 317 -3.26 -1.71 5.84
CA VAL A 317 -2.94 -2.88 5.03
C VAL A 317 -2.85 -4.10 5.94
N ILE A 318 -3.53 -5.18 5.58
CA ILE A 318 -3.56 -6.43 6.31
C ILE A 318 -2.97 -7.54 5.42
N GLY A 319 -1.94 -8.22 5.90
CA GLY A 319 -1.40 -9.45 5.31
C GLY A 319 -1.84 -10.69 6.10
N GLU A 320 -1.19 -11.82 5.87
CA GLU A 320 -1.41 -13.05 6.62
C GLU A 320 -0.90 -12.90 8.07
N GLY A 321 -1.80 -12.66 9.02
CA GLY A 321 -1.44 -12.56 10.43
C GLY A 321 -0.49 -11.40 10.75
N VAL A 322 -0.35 -10.41 9.86
CA VAL A 322 0.44 -9.18 10.00
C VAL A 322 -0.36 -7.99 9.48
N ALA A 323 -0.10 -6.80 9.99
CA ALA A 323 -0.78 -5.58 9.53
C ALA A 323 0.09 -4.34 9.66
N ALA A 324 -0.24 -3.33 8.86
CA ALA A 324 0.33 -2.00 8.87
C ALA A 324 -0.80 -0.96 8.89
N THR A 325 -0.62 0.12 9.62
CA THR A 325 -1.53 1.26 9.64
C THR A 325 -0.73 2.56 9.55
N PRO A 326 -1.23 3.60 8.86
CA PRO A 326 -0.59 4.90 8.88
C PRO A 326 -0.71 5.52 10.28
N ASN A 327 0.35 6.18 10.73
CA ASN A 327 0.42 6.96 11.95
C ASN A 327 0.86 8.40 11.63
N PRO A 328 0.16 9.45 12.11
CA PRO A 328 0.46 10.83 11.77
C PRO A 328 1.87 11.32 12.16
N VAL A 329 2.55 10.65 13.08
CA VAL A 329 3.87 11.06 13.61
C VAL A 329 4.97 10.11 13.14
N LEU A 330 4.69 8.81 13.10
CA LEU A 330 5.70 7.77 12.86
C LEU A 330 5.70 7.24 11.42
N GLY A 331 4.77 7.68 10.57
CA GLY A 331 4.53 7.06 9.27
C GLY A 331 3.84 5.71 9.44
N TRP A 332 4.17 4.72 8.62
CA TRP A 332 3.59 3.38 8.73
C TRP A 332 4.11 2.62 9.96
N VAL A 333 3.19 2.10 10.77
CA VAL A 333 3.50 1.30 11.97
C VAL A 333 2.82 -0.06 11.89
N GLY A 334 3.40 -1.06 12.56
CA GLY A 334 2.91 -2.44 12.60
C GLY A 334 3.97 -3.47 12.28
N SER A 335 3.55 -4.73 12.20
CA SER A 335 4.38 -5.87 11.83
C SER A 335 4.63 -5.98 10.34
N LEU A 336 3.71 -5.51 9.51
CA LEU A 336 3.84 -5.55 8.07
C LEU A 336 4.68 -4.35 7.61
N THR A 337 5.90 -4.63 7.15
CA THR A 337 6.86 -3.59 6.75
C THR A 337 7.17 -3.57 5.26
N LEU A 338 6.85 -4.66 4.54
CA LEU A 338 7.16 -4.86 3.13
C LEU A 338 5.95 -5.39 2.36
N TRP A 339 5.74 -4.86 1.16
CA TRP A 339 5.06 -5.54 0.07
C TRP A 339 5.98 -6.60 -0.50
N GLN A 340 5.48 -7.80 -0.79
CA GLN A 340 6.27 -8.91 -1.29
C GLN A 340 5.48 -9.73 -2.31
N GLY A 341 6.16 -10.13 -3.40
CA GLY A 341 5.61 -11.06 -4.37
C GLY A 341 5.18 -12.38 -3.73
N GLY A 342 4.07 -12.94 -4.20
CA GLY A 342 3.54 -14.20 -3.69
C GLY A 342 2.65 -14.05 -2.45
N LYS A 343 2.58 -12.86 -1.85
CA LYS A 343 1.71 -12.56 -0.69
C LYS A 343 0.49 -11.75 -1.12
N GLY A 344 -0.67 -12.07 -0.53
CA GLY A 344 -1.91 -11.31 -0.74
C GLY A 344 -2.12 -10.27 0.35
N TYR A 345 -2.88 -9.23 0.04
CA TYR A 345 -3.11 -8.11 0.96
C TYR A 345 -4.54 -7.61 0.91
N TRP A 346 -5.13 -7.40 2.09
CA TRP A 346 -6.34 -6.61 2.26
C TRP A 346 -5.95 -5.15 2.47
N VAL A 347 -6.21 -4.31 1.47
CA VAL A 347 -5.99 -2.87 1.54
C VAL A 347 -7.29 -2.17 1.92
N LYS A 348 -7.26 -1.39 2.99
CA LYS A 348 -8.37 -0.56 3.40
C LYS A 348 -8.21 0.84 2.81
N SER A 349 -9.20 1.28 2.05
CA SER A 349 -9.28 2.66 1.55
C SER A 349 -10.54 3.37 2.04
N ASP A 350 -10.47 4.69 2.21
CA ASP A 350 -11.61 5.55 2.51
C ASP A 350 -12.21 6.24 1.26
N ALA A 351 -11.64 6.01 0.08
CA ALA A 351 -12.08 6.53 -1.21
C ALA A 351 -12.02 5.44 -2.30
N ASP A 352 -12.74 5.64 -3.40
CA ASP A 352 -12.48 4.90 -4.63
C ASP A 352 -11.23 5.52 -5.29
N LEU A 353 -10.23 4.71 -5.64
CA LEU A 353 -8.97 5.20 -6.22
C LEU A 353 -8.37 4.22 -7.22
N ASP A 354 -7.63 4.77 -8.17
CA ASP A 354 -6.81 4.02 -9.13
C ASP A 354 -5.34 4.32 -8.83
N PHE A 355 -4.50 3.28 -8.73
CA PHE A 355 -3.07 3.46 -8.52
C PHE A 355 -2.23 2.31 -9.08
N SER A 356 -0.96 2.58 -9.34
CA SER A 356 0.08 1.58 -9.57
C SER A 356 1.14 1.69 -8.47
N PHE A 357 1.76 0.58 -8.09
CA PHE A 357 2.83 0.60 -7.08
C PHE A 357 4.04 1.44 -7.54
N ASP A 358 4.66 2.17 -6.62
CA ASP A 358 5.97 2.77 -6.84
C ASP A 358 7.06 1.73 -6.56
N LEU A 359 7.76 1.33 -7.62
CA LEU A 359 8.79 0.30 -7.59
C LEU A 359 10.20 0.88 -7.75
N SER A 360 10.37 2.20 -7.69
CA SER A 360 11.65 2.89 -7.83
C SER A 360 12.71 2.44 -6.81
N THR A 361 12.26 1.95 -5.65
CA THR A 361 13.11 1.43 -4.57
C THR A 361 13.11 -0.10 -4.48
N SER A 362 12.48 -0.78 -5.44
CA SER A 362 12.46 -2.25 -5.51
C SER A 362 13.89 -2.80 -5.62
N GLY A 363 14.20 -3.83 -4.83
CA GLY A 363 15.56 -4.39 -4.74
C GLY A 363 16.52 -3.61 -3.82
N GLY A 364 16.06 -2.54 -3.16
CA GLY A 364 16.77 -1.95 -2.03
C GLY A 364 16.96 -2.98 -0.91
N MET A 365 18.09 -2.91 -0.22
CA MET A 365 18.43 -3.75 0.93
C MET A 365 17.51 -3.39 2.11
N GLY A 366 16.22 -3.71 1.99
CA GLY A 366 15.27 -3.68 3.09
C GLY A 366 15.89 -4.50 4.21
N ARG A 367 16.06 -3.89 5.38
CA ARG A 367 16.51 -4.61 6.58
C ARG A 367 15.68 -5.88 6.64
N SER A 368 16.34 -7.05 6.69
CA SER A 368 15.66 -8.33 6.93
C SER A 368 14.65 -8.07 8.03
N SER A 369 13.35 -8.12 7.69
CA SER A 369 12.30 -7.99 8.67
C SER A 369 12.65 -9.01 9.75
N GLU A 370 12.80 -8.57 11.00
CA GLU A 370 12.87 -9.54 12.08
C GLU A 370 11.62 -10.40 11.93
N VAL A 371 11.83 -11.67 11.57
CA VAL A 371 10.73 -12.61 11.37
C VAL A 371 10.05 -12.69 12.72
N LEU A 372 8.92 -12.00 12.84
CA LEU A 372 8.12 -12.03 14.06
C LEU A 372 7.77 -13.48 14.27
N LYS A 373 8.28 -14.02 15.37
CA LYS A 373 8.10 -15.43 15.67
C LYS A 373 6.62 -15.67 15.84
N ARG A 374 6.09 -16.73 15.24
CA ARG A 374 4.79 -17.27 15.63
C ARG A 374 4.85 -17.61 17.12
N ALA A 375 3.69 -17.63 17.76
CA ALA A 375 3.58 -17.91 19.18
C ALA A 375 4.38 -19.17 19.58
N PRO A 376 4.97 -19.21 20.79
CA PRO A 376 5.79 -20.34 21.23
C PRO A 376 5.01 -21.66 21.15
N GLU A 377 5.74 -22.77 21.05
CA GLU A 377 5.15 -24.10 21.04
C GLU A 377 4.21 -24.29 22.26
N GLY A 378 2.95 -24.68 22.01
CA GLY A 378 1.90 -24.76 23.04
C GLY A 378 1.05 -23.49 23.25
N LEU A 379 1.40 -22.37 22.61
CA LEU A 379 0.63 -21.12 22.59
C LEU A 379 0.22 -20.73 21.15
N GLY A 380 0.23 -21.69 20.23
CA GLY A 380 -0.17 -21.48 18.84
C GLY A 380 -1.68 -21.27 18.68
N TYR A 381 -2.05 -20.47 17.68
CA TYR A 381 -3.40 -20.37 17.15
C TYR A 381 -3.33 -20.57 15.63
N ALA A 382 -4.42 -21.03 15.01
CA ALA A 382 -4.50 -21.27 13.58
C ALA A 382 -4.78 -19.96 12.83
N GLN A 383 -4.15 -19.80 11.66
CA GLN A 383 -4.49 -18.69 10.76
C GLN A 383 -5.92 -18.87 10.25
N SER A 384 -6.68 -17.79 10.27
CA SER A 384 -8.06 -17.72 9.78
C SER A 384 -8.14 -16.82 8.56
N THR A 385 -9.11 -17.07 7.67
CA THR A 385 -9.46 -16.13 6.59
C THR A 385 -10.18 -14.88 7.12
N GLN A 386 -10.55 -14.87 8.41
CA GLN A 386 -11.11 -13.74 9.12
C GLN A 386 -10.17 -13.26 10.21
N GLN A 387 -9.82 -11.98 10.22
CA GLN A 387 -8.80 -11.44 11.12
C GLN A 387 -9.04 -9.95 11.41
N ALA A 388 -8.64 -9.52 12.60
CA ALA A 388 -8.61 -8.12 13.00
C ALA A 388 -7.31 -7.83 13.77
N PHE A 389 -6.90 -6.57 13.83
CA PHE A 389 -5.65 -6.18 14.46
C PHE A 389 -5.82 -5.00 15.41
N TYR A 390 -5.10 -5.04 16.52
CA TYR A 390 -5.10 -4.00 17.55
C TYR A 390 -3.68 -3.45 17.71
N PHE A 391 -3.44 -2.23 17.26
CA PHE A 391 -2.16 -1.53 17.42
C PHE A 391 -2.11 -0.89 18.79
N VAL A 392 -1.22 -1.37 19.64
CA VAL A 392 -1.11 -0.90 21.03
C VAL A 392 0.14 -0.03 21.17
N GLU A 393 -0.06 1.23 21.57
CA GLU A 393 1.03 2.17 21.82
C GLU A 393 1.93 1.73 22.98
N ASN A 394 1.35 1.30 24.11
CA ASN A 394 2.11 0.85 25.27
C ASN A 394 1.26 -0.07 26.18
N ILE A 395 1.93 -0.87 27.01
CA ILE A 395 1.28 -1.60 28.12
C ILE A 395 1.99 -1.26 29.43
N GLU A 396 1.29 -0.54 30.30
CA GLU A 396 1.73 -0.17 31.64
C GLU A 396 1.42 -1.29 32.63
N MET A 397 2.44 -1.77 33.34
CA MET A 397 2.31 -2.69 34.47
C MET A 397 3.00 -2.06 35.69
N GLU A 398 2.54 -2.39 36.90
CA GLU A 398 2.97 -1.68 38.13
C GLU A 398 4.44 -1.89 38.47
N GLU A 399 4.93 -3.14 38.38
CA GLU A 399 6.29 -3.51 38.80
C GLU A 399 7.21 -3.92 37.64
N TYR A 400 6.69 -3.89 36.41
CA TYR A 400 7.41 -4.34 35.22
C TYR A 400 7.18 -3.42 34.02
N SER A 401 8.23 -3.09 33.28
CA SER A 401 8.09 -2.39 32.00
C SER A 401 8.11 -3.42 30.89
N ILE A 402 7.11 -3.39 30.00
CA ILE A 402 7.08 -4.29 28.84
C ILE A 402 8.35 -4.12 27.98
N ASN A 403 8.99 -5.23 27.64
CA ASN A 403 10.24 -5.26 26.90
C ASN A 403 10.08 -5.99 25.57
N HIS A 404 10.99 -5.72 24.64
CA HIS A 404 11.09 -6.52 23.42
C HIS A 404 11.32 -7.99 23.82
N GLY A 405 10.45 -8.87 23.33
CA GLY A 405 10.51 -10.29 23.66
C GLY A 405 9.32 -10.82 24.46
N ASP A 406 8.58 -9.95 25.15
CA ASP A 406 7.39 -10.35 25.91
C ASP A 406 6.24 -10.72 24.98
N TRP A 407 5.39 -11.66 25.40
CA TRP A 407 4.28 -12.15 24.60
C TRP A 407 2.98 -11.49 25.00
N ILE A 408 2.22 -11.05 24.02
CA ILE A 408 0.86 -10.56 24.19
C ILE A 408 -0.07 -11.60 23.60
N LEU A 409 -0.99 -12.11 24.41
CA LEU A 409 -1.92 -13.17 24.08
C LEU A 409 -3.35 -12.64 24.12
N VAL A 410 -4.13 -12.95 23.08
CA VAL A 410 -5.52 -12.50 22.93
C VAL A 410 -6.45 -13.69 23.01
N TYR A 411 -7.46 -13.57 23.88
CA TYR A 411 -8.43 -14.62 24.12
C TYR A 411 -9.85 -14.16 23.78
N ASN A 412 -10.60 -15.05 23.13
CA ASN A 412 -12.05 -15.02 23.10
C ASN A 412 -12.58 -16.04 24.12
N GLY A 413 -13.15 -15.56 25.23
CA GLY A 413 -13.49 -16.42 26.36
C GLY A 413 -12.26 -17.13 26.94
N ASN A 414 -12.14 -18.43 26.66
CA ASN A 414 -11.02 -19.30 27.05
C ASN A 414 -10.16 -19.77 25.87
N VAL A 415 -10.51 -19.41 24.63
CA VAL A 415 -9.80 -19.82 23.42
C VAL A 415 -8.78 -18.76 23.06
N LEU A 416 -7.53 -19.17 22.85
CA LEU A 416 -6.48 -18.29 22.34
C LEU A 416 -6.73 -18.06 20.85
N VAL A 417 -6.94 -16.80 20.47
CA VAL A 417 -7.31 -16.41 19.10
C VAL A 417 -6.23 -15.56 18.43
N GLY A 418 -5.17 -15.22 19.14
CA GLY A 418 -4.13 -14.35 18.63
C GLY A 418 -2.98 -14.18 19.61
N ALA A 419 -1.80 -13.92 19.07
CA ALA A 419 -0.61 -13.70 19.85
C ALA A 419 0.41 -12.86 19.06
N ARG A 420 1.12 -11.98 19.76
CA ARG A 420 2.23 -11.21 19.19
C ARG A 420 3.32 -10.99 20.23
N GLN A 421 4.56 -11.10 19.80
CA GLN A 421 5.69 -10.65 20.60
C GLN A 421 5.80 -9.12 20.54
N TRP A 422 5.94 -8.48 21.70
CA TRP A 422 6.09 -7.03 21.79
C TRP A 422 7.37 -6.58 21.07
N ASN A 423 7.23 -5.60 20.17
CA ASN A 423 8.35 -5.01 19.44
C ASN A 423 8.40 -3.47 19.60
N GLY A 424 7.78 -2.95 20.64
CA GLY A 424 7.71 -1.50 20.92
C GLY A 424 6.36 -0.89 20.59
N ALA A 425 6.34 0.44 20.54
CA ALA A 425 5.11 1.19 20.41
C ALA A 425 4.39 0.88 19.09
N TYR A 426 3.07 0.76 19.17
CA TYR A 426 2.20 0.37 18.05
C TYR A 426 2.46 -1.04 17.53
N THR A 427 2.89 -1.96 18.40
CA THR A 427 2.86 -3.39 18.08
C THR A 427 1.42 -3.80 17.74
N ASP A 428 1.21 -4.43 16.59
CA ASP A 428 -0.08 -4.92 16.12
C ASP A 428 -0.36 -6.31 16.69
N ILE A 429 -1.46 -6.46 17.41
CA ILE A 429 -1.83 -7.73 18.01
C ILE A 429 -2.94 -8.34 17.14
N PRO A 430 -2.72 -9.52 16.53
CA PRO A 430 -3.73 -10.16 15.71
C PRO A 430 -4.81 -10.78 16.60
N ALA A 431 -6.03 -10.86 16.08
CA ALA A 431 -7.14 -11.61 16.66
C ALA A 431 -7.94 -12.27 15.53
N MET A 432 -7.94 -13.60 15.52
CA MET A 432 -8.56 -14.40 14.47
C MET A 432 -10.06 -14.61 14.71
N GLY A 433 -10.81 -14.63 13.61
CA GLY A 433 -12.24 -14.90 13.58
C GLY A 433 -12.56 -16.34 13.21
N TYR A 434 -13.80 -16.75 13.46
CA TYR A 434 -14.31 -18.05 13.05
C TYR A 434 -14.63 -18.08 11.55
N ASP A 435 -13.84 -18.82 10.77
CA ASP A 435 -13.99 -18.93 9.31
C ASP A 435 -14.82 -20.14 8.85
N GLY A 436 -15.46 -20.85 9.79
CA GLY A 436 -16.22 -22.07 9.49
C GLY A 436 -15.39 -23.35 9.52
N SER A 437 -14.06 -23.28 9.67
CA SER A 437 -13.20 -24.46 9.81
C SER A 437 -13.27 -25.06 11.23
N ILE A 438 -12.80 -26.31 11.39
CA ILE A 438 -12.81 -26.95 12.72
C ILE A 438 -11.70 -26.39 13.62
N GLU A 439 -10.64 -25.88 13.01
CA GLU A 439 -9.46 -25.31 13.64
C GLU A 439 -9.76 -23.95 14.30
N THR A 440 -10.74 -23.21 13.78
CA THR A 440 -11.13 -21.89 14.29
C THR A 440 -12.36 -21.93 15.21
N VAL A 441 -12.82 -23.12 15.64
CA VAL A 441 -13.97 -23.24 16.54
C VAL A 441 -13.72 -22.48 17.85
N GLY A 442 -14.63 -21.58 18.20
CA GLY A 442 -14.53 -20.72 19.37
C GLY A 442 -13.70 -19.44 19.16
N TYR A 443 -13.27 -19.18 17.91
CA TYR A 443 -12.66 -17.90 17.54
C TYR A 443 -13.71 -16.79 17.49
N CYS A 444 -13.28 -15.56 17.21
CA CYS A 444 -14.13 -14.38 17.28
C CYS A 444 -15.26 -14.40 16.25
N VAL A 445 -16.42 -13.88 16.65
CA VAL A 445 -17.48 -13.41 15.75
C VAL A 445 -17.71 -11.92 15.96
N ASP A 446 -18.32 -11.24 14.99
CA ASP A 446 -18.56 -9.80 15.06
C ASP A 446 -19.31 -9.43 16.36
N GLY A 447 -18.74 -8.48 17.12
CA GLY A 447 -19.26 -8.01 18.39
C GLY A 447 -18.61 -8.63 19.64
N ASP A 448 -17.75 -9.63 19.50
CA ASP A 448 -17.09 -10.27 20.64
C ASP A 448 -16.14 -9.33 21.38
N LYS A 449 -16.05 -9.49 22.70
CA LYS A 449 -15.14 -8.72 23.56
C LYS A 449 -13.93 -9.55 23.93
N LEU A 450 -12.75 -9.05 23.58
CA LEU A 450 -11.51 -9.77 23.74
C LEU A 450 -10.80 -9.44 25.06
N ARG A 451 -10.09 -10.44 25.58
CA ARG A 451 -9.24 -10.33 26.77
C ARG A 451 -7.79 -10.46 26.37
N VAL A 452 -6.94 -9.62 26.95
CA VAL A 452 -5.51 -9.63 26.66
C VAL A 452 -4.72 -10.03 27.90
N LYS A 453 -3.78 -10.95 27.73
CA LYS A 453 -2.76 -11.30 28.70
C LYS A 453 -1.39 -10.92 28.17
N VAL A 454 -0.49 -10.54 29.05
CA VAL A 454 0.94 -10.38 28.76
C VAL A 454 1.68 -11.47 29.52
N VAL A 455 2.59 -12.16 28.85
CA VAL A 455 3.48 -13.16 29.44
C VAL A 455 4.90 -12.63 29.27
N THR A 456 5.57 -12.33 30.38
CA THR A 456 6.92 -11.79 30.33
C THR A 456 7.94 -12.89 29.97
N ALA A 457 9.15 -12.48 29.60
CA ALA A 457 10.26 -13.43 29.38
C ALA A 457 10.61 -14.29 30.62
N SER A 458 10.27 -13.85 31.84
CA SER A 458 10.41 -14.63 33.08
C SER A 458 9.30 -15.67 33.29
N GLY A 459 8.21 -15.56 32.52
CA GLY A 459 7.02 -16.41 32.62
C GLY A 459 5.88 -15.82 33.45
N ASP A 460 6.03 -14.60 33.97
CA ASP A 460 4.99 -13.95 34.78
C ASP A 460 3.82 -13.51 33.90
N GLU A 461 2.60 -13.80 34.34
CA GLU A 461 1.38 -13.43 33.63
C GLU A 461 0.78 -12.13 34.15
N TYR A 462 0.46 -11.21 33.25
CA TYR A 462 -0.29 -9.98 33.52
C TYR A 462 -1.57 -9.95 32.70
N GLN A 463 -2.61 -9.29 33.21
CA GLN A 463 -3.90 -9.17 32.55
C GLN A 463 -4.23 -7.71 32.34
N VAL A 464 -4.52 -7.38 31.08
CA VAL A 464 -5.02 -6.06 30.73
C VAL A 464 -6.41 -5.88 31.37
N GLY A 465 -6.57 -4.81 32.15
CA GLY A 465 -7.75 -4.56 32.98
C GLY A 465 -8.98 -4.07 32.21
N ARG A 466 -8.80 -3.57 30.99
CA ARG A 466 -9.90 -3.17 30.09
C ARG A 466 -10.09 -4.18 28.95
N SER A 467 -11.32 -4.40 28.53
CA SER A 467 -11.61 -5.13 27.30
C SER A 467 -11.18 -4.29 26.09
N LEU A 468 -10.70 -4.96 25.04
CA LEU A 468 -10.47 -4.32 23.73
C LEU A 468 -11.79 -3.82 23.12
N PRO A 469 -11.75 -2.93 22.10
CA PRO A 469 -12.89 -2.72 21.22
C PRO A 469 -13.49 -4.05 20.75
N VAL A 470 -14.79 -4.04 20.42
CA VAL A 470 -15.45 -5.26 19.94
C VAL A 470 -14.83 -5.72 18.64
N TRP A 471 -14.64 -7.02 18.49
CA TRP A 471 -14.03 -7.60 17.31
C TRP A 471 -14.96 -7.47 16.10
N SER A 472 -14.40 -7.22 14.93
CA SER A 472 -15.08 -7.25 13.64
C SER A 472 -14.08 -7.66 12.56
N ASN A 473 -14.50 -8.45 11.58
CA ASN A 473 -13.60 -8.92 10.53
C ASN A 473 -12.98 -7.77 9.71
N ASN A 474 -11.70 -7.90 9.36
CA ASN A 474 -10.89 -6.93 8.61
C ASN A 474 -10.85 -5.52 9.22
N GLU A 475 -11.00 -5.41 10.55
CA GLU A 475 -10.86 -4.14 11.25
C GLU A 475 -9.47 -3.93 11.86
N LEU A 476 -9.06 -2.66 11.87
CA LEU A 476 -7.80 -2.18 12.44
C LEU A 476 -8.13 -1.18 13.55
N TYR A 477 -7.67 -1.46 14.76
CA TYR A 477 -7.94 -0.63 15.93
C TYR A 477 -6.64 -0.03 16.46
N THR A 478 -6.55 1.29 16.51
CA THR A 478 -5.42 1.97 17.16
C THR A 478 -5.76 2.29 18.61
N LEU A 479 -4.94 1.81 19.53
CA LEU A 479 -5.10 1.93 20.97
C LEU A 479 -3.89 2.68 21.55
N GLY A 480 -4.16 3.62 22.44
CA GLY A 480 -3.12 4.19 23.31
C GLY A 480 -2.65 3.20 24.37
N SER A 481 -2.07 3.71 25.46
CA SER A 481 -1.60 2.89 26.58
C SER A 481 -2.70 2.00 27.20
N LEU A 482 -2.36 0.73 27.43
CA LEU A 482 -3.15 -0.26 28.17
C LEU A 482 -2.59 -0.41 29.59
N ALA A 483 -3.44 -0.61 30.59
CA ALA A 483 -3.01 -0.96 31.95
C ALA A 483 -3.20 -2.46 32.20
N ALA A 484 -2.17 -3.14 32.70
CA ALA A 484 -2.18 -4.55 33.03
C ALA A 484 -1.74 -4.81 34.48
N VAL A 485 -2.41 -5.77 35.11
CA VAL A 485 -2.19 -6.16 36.52
C VAL A 485 -1.71 -7.61 36.56
N GLU A 486 -0.74 -7.91 37.40
CA GLU A 486 -0.21 -9.27 37.58
C GLU A 486 -1.34 -10.25 37.96
N VAL A 487 -1.30 -11.43 37.35
CA VAL A 487 -2.29 -12.49 37.53
C VAL A 487 -1.68 -13.53 38.46
N PRO A 488 -2.28 -13.76 39.64
CA PRO A 488 -1.77 -14.81 40.51
C PRO A 488 -2.05 -16.19 39.89
N GLU A 489 -1.01 -17.00 39.72
CA GLU A 489 -1.12 -18.35 39.15
C GLU A 489 -1.88 -19.34 40.03
N LYS A 490 -1.92 -19.07 41.34
CA LYS A 490 -2.50 -19.96 42.34
C LYS A 490 -3.12 -19.19 43.49
N MET A 491 -4.03 -19.90 44.14
CA MET A 491 -4.61 -19.48 45.40
C MET A 491 -3.55 -19.57 46.49
N LEU A 492 -3.26 -18.45 47.16
CA LEU A 492 -2.33 -18.37 48.28
C LEU A 492 -2.78 -17.33 49.28
N ILE A 493 -2.42 -17.53 50.54
CA ILE A 493 -2.43 -16.46 51.54
C ILE A 493 -1.04 -15.80 51.47
N SER A 494 -0.98 -14.59 50.92
CA SER A 494 0.27 -13.88 50.64
C SER A 494 0.83 -13.20 51.89
N SER A 495 -0.05 -12.66 52.75
CA SER A 495 0.37 -11.98 53.97
C SER A 495 -0.70 -12.06 55.04
N VAL A 496 -0.25 -12.17 56.30
CA VAL A 496 -1.09 -11.91 57.45
C VAL A 496 -0.33 -10.97 58.37
N TYR A 497 -0.65 -9.67 58.31
CA TYR A 497 0.08 -8.64 59.02
C TYR A 497 -0.84 -7.69 59.81
N PRO A 498 -0.51 -7.40 61.08
CA PRO A 498 0.55 -8.02 61.88
C PRO A 498 0.24 -9.50 62.22
N ASN A 499 1.25 -10.33 62.49
CA ASN A 499 1.09 -11.66 63.09
C ASN A 499 2.38 -12.02 63.84
N PRO A 500 2.42 -12.00 65.19
CA PRO A 500 1.28 -11.86 66.11
C PRO A 500 0.56 -10.50 66.04
N PHE A 501 -0.72 -10.45 66.42
CA PHE A 501 -1.57 -9.24 66.30
C PHE A 501 -2.39 -8.93 67.56
N ASN A 502 -2.91 -7.70 67.65
CA ASN A 502 -3.79 -7.24 68.73
C ASN A 502 -4.66 -6.02 68.33
N PRO A 503 -6.00 -6.10 68.39
CA PRO A 503 -6.82 -7.29 68.16
C PRO A 503 -7.10 -7.49 66.66
N THR A 504 -6.52 -6.69 65.77
CA THR A 504 -6.80 -6.71 64.32
C THR A 504 -5.60 -7.15 63.49
N THR A 505 -5.85 -7.92 62.43
CA THR A 505 -4.85 -8.28 61.41
C THR A 505 -5.48 -8.24 60.02
N SER A 506 -4.68 -7.86 59.02
CA SER A 506 -5.05 -7.90 57.61
C SER A 506 -4.54 -9.19 56.97
N ILE A 507 -5.42 -9.86 56.24
CA ILE A 507 -5.17 -11.12 55.55
C ILE A 507 -5.24 -10.83 54.07
N GLN A 508 -4.09 -10.90 53.40
CA GLN A 508 -4.00 -10.76 51.95
C GLN A 508 -3.93 -12.14 51.33
N PHE A 509 -4.71 -12.35 50.27
CA PHE A 509 -4.74 -13.60 49.53
C PHE A 509 -4.95 -13.36 48.05
N SER A 510 -4.57 -14.35 47.24
CA SER A 510 -4.76 -14.34 45.80
C SER A 510 -5.73 -15.43 45.38
N ILE A 511 -6.45 -15.20 44.28
CA ILE A 511 -7.22 -16.24 43.59
C ILE A 511 -6.97 -16.21 42.07
N PRO A 512 -6.81 -17.39 41.43
CA PRO A 512 -6.39 -17.47 40.02
C PRO A 512 -7.52 -17.24 39.01
N SER A 513 -8.78 -17.36 39.44
CA SER A 513 -9.96 -17.19 38.60
C SER A 513 -11.14 -16.66 39.42
N ASP A 514 -12.13 -16.08 38.75
CA ASP A 514 -13.35 -15.60 39.39
C ASP A 514 -14.06 -16.77 40.11
N GLY A 515 -14.65 -16.52 41.27
CA GLY A 515 -15.45 -17.53 41.96
C GLY A 515 -15.68 -17.26 43.43
N LEU A 516 -16.41 -18.18 44.06
CA LEU A 516 -16.79 -18.11 45.46
C LEU A 516 -15.58 -18.37 46.36
N VAL A 517 -15.30 -17.41 47.25
CA VAL A 517 -14.25 -17.51 48.27
C VAL A 517 -14.90 -17.57 49.64
N ASP A 518 -14.43 -18.53 50.44
CA ASP A 518 -14.82 -18.72 51.83
C ASP A 518 -13.61 -18.57 52.75
N VAL A 519 -13.70 -17.69 53.75
CA VAL A 519 -12.62 -17.46 54.73
C VAL A 519 -13.13 -17.73 56.13
N HIS A 520 -12.61 -18.77 56.78
CA HIS A 520 -12.96 -19.16 58.14
C HIS A 520 -11.76 -19.11 59.08
N ILE A 521 -12.02 -18.82 60.35
CA ILE A 521 -11.04 -18.89 61.43
C ILE A 521 -11.46 -20.00 62.40
N TYR A 522 -10.56 -20.93 62.68
CA TYR A 522 -10.73 -22.02 63.61
C TYR A 522 -9.79 -21.89 64.80
N SER A 523 -10.25 -22.35 65.95
CA SER A 523 -9.43 -22.60 67.14
C SER A 523 -8.60 -23.88 66.95
N ILE A 524 -7.59 -24.09 67.80
CA ILE A 524 -6.70 -25.26 67.70
C ILE A 524 -7.41 -26.59 67.98
N ASP A 525 -8.54 -26.56 68.68
CA ASP A 525 -9.47 -27.68 68.90
C ASP A 525 -10.45 -27.91 67.73
N GLY A 526 -10.33 -27.13 66.66
CA GLY A 526 -11.11 -27.29 65.43
C GLY A 526 -12.50 -26.64 65.46
N ARG A 527 -12.84 -25.92 66.53
CA ARG A 527 -14.09 -25.16 66.59
C ARG A 527 -13.97 -23.88 65.77
N GLU A 528 -14.94 -23.62 64.89
CA GLU A 528 -15.06 -22.37 64.16
C GLU A 528 -15.30 -21.20 65.10
N VAL A 529 -14.50 -20.15 64.94
CA VAL A 529 -14.48 -18.94 65.77
C VAL A 529 -15.10 -17.75 65.02
N SER A 530 -14.85 -17.66 63.72
CA SER A 530 -15.35 -16.58 62.87
C SER A 530 -15.41 -17.01 61.41
N HIS A 531 -16.41 -16.49 60.70
CA HIS A 531 -16.51 -16.54 59.24
C HIS A 531 -16.31 -15.11 58.73
N LEU A 532 -15.22 -14.87 57.99
CA LEU A 532 -14.83 -13.52 57.58
C LEU A 532 -15.45 -13.13 56.25
N VAL A 533 -15.54 -14.07 55.30
CA VAL A 533 -16.12 -13.81 53.98
C VAL A 533 -16.75 -15.07 53.40
N HIS A 534 -17.82 -14.87 52.64
CA HIS A 534 -18.48 -15.84 51.77
C HIS A 534 -19.08 -15.07 50.61
N ASP A 535 -18.25 -14.78 49.60
CA ASP A 535 -18.69 -13.96 48.47
C ASP A 535 -17.93 -14.35 47.19
N ASN A 536 -18.45 -13.94 46.05
CA ASN A 536 -17.76 -14.08 44.78
C ASN A 536 -16.71 -12.97 44.62
N PHE A 537 -15.48 -13.39 44.41
CA PHE A 537 -14.37 -12.50 44.11
C PHE A 537 -13.98 -12.64 42.65
N THR A 538 -13.54 -11.52 42.06
CA THR A 538 -12.86 -11.53 40.76
C THR A 538 -11.44 -12.03 40.94
N ARG A 539 -10.85 -12.66 39.92
CA ARG A 539 -9.42 -13.03 39.90
C ARG A 539 -8.51 -11.87 40.35
N GLY A 540 -7.43 -12.19 41.06
CA GLY A 540 -6.46 -11.20 41.53
C GLY A 540 -6.16 -11.30 43.03
N TYR A 541 -5.57 -10.23 43.56
CA TYR A 541 -5.21 -10.09 44.98
C TYR A 541 -6.32 -9.37 45.75
N HIS A 542 -6.61 -9.85 46.96
CA HIS A 542 -7.66 -9.36 47.84
C HIS A 542 -7.16 -9.23 49.27
N GLU A 543 -7.81 -8.35 50.03
CA GLU A 543 -7.53 -8.16 51.45
C GLU A 543 -8.82 -8.26 52.27
N VAL A 544 -8.77 -9.03 53.36
CA VAL A 544 -9.82 -9.11 54.36
C VAL A 544 -9.23 -8.87 55.74
N THR A 545 -9.88 -8.04 56.56
CA THR A 545 -9.43 -7.75 57.93
C THR A 545 -10.17 -8.62 58.94
N TRP A 546 -9.43 -9.26 59.86
CA TRP A 546 -10.02 -9.91 61.02
C TRP A 546 -9.90 -9.05 62.27
N ASN A 547 -11.04 -8.76 62.92
CA ASN A 547 -11.08 -8.13 64.23
C ASN A 547 -11.43 -9.15 65.33
N ALA A 548 -10.44 -9.52 66.13
CA ALA A 548 -10.54 -10.54 67.18
C ALA A 548 -10.81 -9.95 68.59
N SER A 549 -11.43 -8.77 68.67
CA SER A 549 -11.66 -8.08 69.96
C SER A 549 -12.47 -8.92 70.97
N ASN A 550 -13.31 -9.85 70.50
CA ASN A 550 -14.12 -10.71 71.35
C ASN A 550 -13.56 -12.14 71.52
N VAL A 551 -12.31 -12.38 71.10
CA VAL A 551 -11.65 -13.69 71.10
C VAL A 551 -10.49 -13.70 72.11
N SER A 552 -10.24 -14.81 72.81
CA SER A 552 -9.13 -14.94 73.77
C SER A 552 -7.76 -14.97 73.08
N SER A 553 -6.69 -14.50 73.73
CA SER A 553 -5.32 -14.67 73.21
C SER A 553 -5.02 -16.16 72.97
N GLY A 554 -4.33 -16.49 71.88
CA GLY A 554 -4.06 -17.88 71.51
C GLY A 554 -3.64 -18.08 70.06
N LEU A 555 -3.46 -19.36 69.70
CA LEU A 555 -3.17 -19.81 68.34
C LEU A 555 -4.47 -20.17 67.62
N TYR A 556 -4.62 -19.68 66.39
CA TYR A 556 -5.77 -19.91 65.51
C TYR A 556 -5.29 -20.41 64.14
N LEU A 557 -6.20 -21.02 63.39
CA LEU A 557 -6.00 -21.45 62.01
C LEU A 557 -6.96 -20.69 61.11
N LEU A 558 -6.40 -19.91 60.19
CA LEU A 558 -7.10 -19.39 59.02
C LEU A 558 -7.26 -20.52 58.01
N ALA A 559 -8.46 -20.68 57.46
CA ALA A 559 -8.72 -21.51 56.30
C ALA A 559 -9.38 -20.67 55.20
N LEU A 560 -8.69 -20.51 54.09
CA LEU A 560 -9.18 -19.91 52.86
C LEU A 560 -9.62 -21.06 51.95
N LYS A 561 -10.83 -20.99 51.40
CA LYS A 561 -11.39 -21.99 50.48
C LYS A 561 -11.81 -21.31 49.17
N TYR A 562 -11.46 -21.93 48.05
CA TYR A 562 -11.83 -21.50 46.70
C TYR A 562 -12.12 -22.74 45.84
N GLY A 563 -13.38 -22.94 45.47
CA GLY A 563 -13.83 -24.19 44.83
C GLY A 563 -13.53 -25.42 45.70
N GLU A 564 -12.77 -26.37 45.15
CA GLU A 564 -12.28 -27.58 45.84
C GLU A 564 -10.95 -27.37 46.59
N HIS A 565 -10.28 -26.22 46.39
CA HIS A 565 -8.99 -25.92 47.00
C HIS A 565 -9.15 -25.26 48.37
N MET A 566 -8.24 -25.61 49.29
CA MET A 566 -8.19 -25.03 50.63
C MET A 566 -6.73 -24.74 51.01
N GLU A 567 -6.49 -23.51 51.43
CA GLU A 567 -5.21 -23.06 51.99
C GLU A 567 -5.38 -22.71 53.47
N THR A 568 -4.36 -23.01 54.28
CA THR A 568 -4.44 -22.78 55.73
C THR A 568 -3.20 -22.10 56.28
N GLN A 569 -3.39 -21.17 57.23
CA GLN A 569 -2.28 -20.46 57.87
C GLN A 569 -2.51 -20.24 59.36
N LYS A 570 -1.42 -20.30 60.14
CA LYS A 570 -1.47 -20.07 61.59
C LYS A 570 -1.51 -18.58 61.91
N LEU A 571 -2.38 -18.20 62.83
CA LEU A 571 -2.54 -16.85 63.36
C LEU A 571 -2.27 -16.84 64.87
N MET A 572 -1.55 -15.83 65.37
CA MET A 572 -1.26 -15.67 66.80
C MET A 572 -1.85 -14.36 67.33
N LEU A 573 -2.87 -14.45 68.18
CA LEU A 573 -3.47 -13.30 68.85
C LEU A 573 -2.82 -13.10 70.22
N MET A 574 -2.28 -11.91 70.48
CA MET A 574 -1.69 -11.53 71.77
C MET A 574 -2.29 -10.24 72.31
N LYS A 575 -3.29 -10.36 73.19
CA LYS A 575 -3.89 -9.21 73.89
C LYS A 575 -3.05 -8.70 75.05
#